data_AF-A0A2K3KII0-F1
#
_entry.id   AF-A0A2K3KII0-F1
#
_cell.length_a   1.000
_cell.length_b   1.000
_cell.length_c   1.000
_cell.angle_alpha   90.00
_cell.angle_beta   90.00
_cell.angle_gamma   90.00
#
_symmetry.space_group_name_H-M   'P 1'
#
loop_
_entity.id
_entity.type
_entity.pdbx_description
1 polymer ?
#
loop_
_entity_poly.entity_id
_entity_poly.type
_entity_poly.pdbx_seq_one_letter_code
_entity_poly.pdbx_strand_id
1 'polypeptide(L)' 'MGWSIEDLKGISPEFCMHKIKMEEEYKSVVQPQRRLNPTMKEVVKKEVLKLLKASRIYPISDSAW' A
#
# COMPACT_ATOMS: atom_id res chain seq x y z
N MET A 1 9.95 -3.79 25.90
CA MET A 1 8.78 -4.41 25.24
C MET A 1 8.32 -3.46 24.14
N GLY A 2 8.76 -3.68 22.90
CA GLY A 2 8.38 -2.85 21.76
C GLY A 2 7.50 -3.66 20.82
N TRP A 3 6.39 -3.09 20.37
CA TRP A 3 5.53 -3.70 19.36
C TRP A 3 6.24 -3.67 18.00
N SER A 4 6.29 -4.80 17.32
CA SER A 4 6.71 -4.91 15.92
C SER A 4 5.50 -4.78 14.99
N ILE A 5 5.75 -4.53 13.70
CA ILE A 5 4.68 -4.44 12.70
C ILE A 5 3.93 -5.76 12.51
N GLU A 6 4.57 -6.87 12.87
CA GLU A 6 4.02 -8.23 12.83
C GLU A 6 3.05 -8.49 14.00
N ASP A 7 3.24 -7.79 15.13
CA ASP A 7 2.38 -7.91 16.31
C ASP A 7 1.03 -7.20 16.15
N LEU A 8 0.95 -6.24 15.23
CA LEU A 8 -0.30 -5.59 14.88
C LEU A 8 -1.15 -6.60 14.09
N LYS A 9 -2.26 -7.09 14.65
CA LYS A 9 -3.28 -7.81 13.88
C LYS A 9 -4.18 -6.78 13.20
N GLY A 10 -4.27 -6.82 11.86
CA GLY A 10 -5.25 -6.04 11.12
C GLY A 10 -6.68 -6.53 11.36
N ILE A 11 -7.66 -5.70 11.03
CA ILE A 11 -9.06 -6.13 10.90
C ILE A 11 -9.20 -6.80 9.53
N SER A 12 -9.79 -8.00 9.47
CA SER A 12 -10.04 -8.66 8.18
C SER A 12 -10.99 -7.80 7.34
N PRO A 13 -10.71 -7.59 6.05
CA PRO A 13 -11.66 -6.98 5.11
C PRO A 13 -13.03 -7.66 5.10
N GLU A 14 -13.10 -8.94 5.45
CA GLU A 14 -14.37 -9.69 5.58
C GLU A 14 -15.29 -9.12 6.68
N PHE A 15 -14.71 -8.57 7.75
CA PHE A 15 -15.49 -7.98 8.85
C PHE A 15 -15.83 -6.51 8.60
N CYS A 16 -14.89 -5.76 8.03
CA CYS A 16 -15.06 -4.34 7.79
C CYS A 16 -14.14 -3.85 6.67
N MET A 17 -14.72 -3.25 5.64
CA MET A 17 -13.99 -2.48 4.63
C MET A 17 -14.35 -1.02 4.74
N HIS A 18 -13.33 -0.16 4.80
CA HIS A 18 -13.54 1.26 4.69
C HIS A 18 -13.76 1.65 3.22
N LYS A 19 -14.90 2.27 2.91
CA LYS A 19 -15.19 2.83 1.60
C LYS A 19 -14.95 4.34 1.61
N ILE A 20 -13.93 4.77 0.88
CA ILE A 20 -13.67 6.19 0.63
C ILE A 20 -14.76 6.69 -0.32
N LYS A 21 -15.51 7.72 0.09
CA LYS A 21 -16.50 8.39 -0.77
C LYS A 21 -15.78 9.40 -1.65
N MET A 22 -16.05 9.38 -2.95
CA MET A 22 -15.54 10.34 -3.92
C MET A 22 -16.70 11.17 -4.47
N GLU A 23 -16.39 12.34 -5.02
CA GLU A 23 -17.37 13.15 -5.76
C GLU A 23 -17.86 12.38 -7.00
N GLU A 24 -19.11 12.62 -7.42
CA GLU A 24 -19.76 11.90 -8.52
C GLU A 24 -19.02 12.06 -9.86
N GLU A 25 -18.41 13.23 -10.08
CA GLU A 25 -17.69 13.56 -11.32
C GLU A 25 -16.19 13.23 -11.25
N TYR A 26 -15.72 12.61 -10.16
CA TYR A 26 -14.29 12.31 -9.98
C TYR A 26 -13.78 11.29 -11.00
N LYS A 27 -12.65 11.60 -11.63
CA LYS A 27 -11.92 10.69 -12.52
C LYS A 27 -10.59 10.30 -11.89
N SER A 28 -10.21 9.03 -12.02
CA SER A 28 -8.89 8.55 -11.59
C SER A 28 -7.79 9.29 -12.35
N VAL A 29 -6.78 9.80 -11.63
CA VAL A 29 -5.62 10.47 -12.22
C VAL A 29 -4.36 9.65 -11.99
N VAL A 30 -3.60 9.41 -13.06
CA VAL A 30 -2.29 8.76 -12.97
C VAL A 30 -1.22 9.84 -12.85
N GLN A 31 -0.40 9.74 -11.80
CA GLN A 31 0.79 10.57 -11.66
C GLN A 31 2.03 9.75 -12.04
N PRO A 32 2.98 10.32 -12.79
CA PRO A 32 4.24 9.66 -13.08
C PRO A 32 4.99 9.30 -11.80
N GLN A 33 5.55 8.09 -11.75
CA GLN A 33 6.38 7.65 -10.63
C GLN A 33 7.59 8.57 -10.48
N ARG A 34 7.76 9.18 -9.30
CA ARG A 34 8.93 9.99 -9.01
C ARG A 34 10.19 9.14 -9.02
N ARG A 35 11.26 9.66 -9.65
CA ARG A 35 12.58 9.01 -9.67
C ARG A 35 13.21 9.09 -8.28
N LEU A 36 13.64 7.94 -7.77
CA LEU A 36 14.43 7.83 -6.55
C LEU A 36 15.91 7.70 -6.90
N ASN A 37 16.78 8.25 -6.07
CA ASN A 37 18.21 7.94 -6.17
C ASN A 37 18.47 6.45 -5.80
N PRO A 38 19.60 5.87 -6.22
CA PRO A 38 19.87 4.44 -6.00
C PRO A 38 19.81 4.00 -4.53
N THR A 39 20.38 4.78 -3.62
CA THR A 39 20.37 4.47 -2.17
C THR A 39 18.95 4.41 -1.62
N MET A 40 18.11 5.38 -1.97
CA MET A 40 16.71 5.42 -1.56
C MET A 40 15.90 4.28 -2.17
N LYS A 41 16.20 3.87 -3.40
CA LYS A 41 15.52 2.75 -4.06
C LYS A 41 15.71 1.45 -3.27
N GLU A 42 16.91 1.19 -2.77
CA GLU A 42 17.20 0.00 -1.96
C GLU A 42 16.50 0.02 -0.60
N VAL A 43 16.46 1.19 0.06
CA VAL A 43 15.73 1.34 1.34
C VAL A 43 14.23 1.15 1.14
N VAL A 44 13.64 1.82 0.15
CA VAL A 44 12.21 1.72 -0.15
C VAL A 44 11.84 0.28 -0.51
N LYS A 45 12.66 -0.41 -1.32
CA LYS A 45 12.43 -1.82 -1.65
C LYS A 45 12.39 -2.71 -0.41
N LYS A 46 13.30 -2.53 0.54
CA LYS A 46 13.31 -3.30 1.80
C LYS A 46 12.05 -3.06 2.62
N GLU A 47 11.59 -1.82 2.74
CA GLU A 47 10.37 -1.51 3.50
C GLU A 47 9.10 -2.04 2.80
N VAL A 48 9.00 -1.91 1.48
CA VAL A 48 7.89 -2.48 0.69
C VAL A 48 7.80 -3.99 0.90
N LEU A 49 8.93 -4.71 0.88
CA LEU A 49 8.96 -6.15 1.14
C LEU A 49 8.52 -6.52 2.55
N LYS A 50 8.86 -5.72 3.57
CA LYS A 50 8.35 -5.94 4.94
C LYS A 50 6.83 -5.80 5.00
N LEU A 51 6.28 -4.77 4.36
CA LEU A 51 4.83 -4.54 4.31
C LEU A 51 4.08 -5.65 3.55
N LEU A 52 4.67 -6.14 2.45
CA LEU A 52 4.14 -7.28 1.70
C LEU A 52 4.12 -8.55 2.55
N LYS A 53 5.23 -8.85 3.26
CA LYS A 53 5.30 -10.01 4.17
C LYS A 53 4.26 -9.94 5.29
N ALA A 54 4.03 -8.75 5.83
CA ALA A 54 3.00 -8.49 6.83
C ALA A 54 1.56 -8.42 6.25
N SER A 55 1.37 -8.71 4.96
CA SER A 55 0.07 -8.66 4.26
C SER A 55 -0.67 -7.32 4.43
N ARG A 56 0.08 -6.21 4.58
CA ARG A 56 -0.48 -4.86 4.73
C ARG A 56 -0.75 -4.18 3.40
N ILE A 57 0.02 -4.55 2.39
CA ILE A 57 -0.13 -4.15 1.00
C ILE A 57 -0.15 -5.40 0.14
N TYR A 58 -0.76 -5.31 -1.02
CA TYR A 58 -0.81 -6.38 -2.02
C TYR A 58 -0.65 -5.77 -3.42
N PRO A 59 -0.11 -6.53 -4.39
CA PRO A 59 -0.07 -6.06 -5.77
C PRO A 59 -1.49 -5.94 -6.32
N ILE A 60 -1.77 -4.85 -7.04
CA ILE A 60 -3.03 -4.65 -7.75
C ILE A 60 -2.73 -4.84 -9.24
N SER A 61 -3.37 -5.82 -9.88
CA SER A 61 -3.24 -6.10 -11.32
C SER A 61 -4.29 -5.42 -12.18
N ASP A 62 -5.38 -4.93 -11.57
CA ASP A 62 -6.64 -4.68 -12.29
C ASP A 62 -6.82 -3.24 -12.77
N SER A 63 -5.73 -2.51 -13.03
CA SER A 63 -5.88 -1.31 -13.85
C SER A 63 -5.96 -1.74 -15.31
N ALA A 64 -7.06 -1.38 -15.99
CA ALA A 64 -7.19 -1.48 -17.45
C ALA A 64 -6.24 -0.51 -18.21
N TRP A 65 -5.12 -0.16 -17.59
CA TRP A 65 -4.10 0.78 -18.02
C TRP A 65 -2.74 0.10 -17.96
#